data_AF-A0A3B0ZZU9-F1
#
_entry.id   AF-A0A3B0ZZU9-F1
#
_cell.length_a   1.000
_cell.length_b   1.000
_cell.length_c   1.000
_cell.angle_alpha   90.00
_cell.angle_beta   90.00
_cell.angle_gamma   90.00
#
_symmetry.space_group_name_H-M   'P 1'
#
loop_
_entity.id
_entity.type
_entity.pdbx_description
1 polymer ?
#
loop_
_entity_poly.entity_id
_entity_poly.type
_entity_poly.pdbx_seq_one_letter_code
_entity_poly.pdbx_strand_id
1 'polypeptide(L)' 'MSESKKPGLLLIGAGQILTSMVVSGFLLGYLLDLYFGTQPIFILILGGLGFIGGFLKVYRLLTDPELQ' A
#
# COMPACT_ATOMS: atom_id res chain seq x y z
N MET A 1 -15.33 24.52 12.11
CA MET A 1 -15.14 24.31 10.66
C MET A 1 -14.99 22.80 10.45
N SER A 2 -16.08 22.05 10.37
CA SER A 2 -16.00 20.62 10.06
C SER A 2 -15.76 20.49 8.57
N GLU A 3 -14.52 20.14 8.21
CA GLU A 3 -14.14 19.73 6.86
C GLU A 3 -14.99 18.51 6.49
N SER A 4 -16.04 18.73 5.72
CA SER A 4 -16.71 17.67 4.95
C SER A 4 -15.68 17.15 3.96
N LYS A 5 -14.90 16.14 4.37
CA LYS A 5 -13.97 15.44 3.49
C LYS A 5 -14.78 14.83 2.36
N LYS A 6 -14.77 15.50 1.20
CA LYS A 6 -15.45 15.03 -0.01
C LYS A 6 -14.97 13.59 -0.26
N PRO A 7 -15.87 12.62 -0.51
CA PRO A 7 -15.52 11.21 -0.72
C PRO A 7 -14.37 11.00 -1.73
N GLY A 8 -14.27 11.87 -2.73
CA GLY A 8 -13.17 11.86 -3.71
C GLY A 8 -11.77 12.05 -3.09
N LEU A 9 -11.62 12.88 -2.06
CA LEU A 9 -10.31 13.10 -1.43
C LEU A 9 -9.86 11.86 -0.62
N LEU A 10 -10.81 11.17 0.03
CA LEU A 10 -10.54 9.90 0.72
C LEU A 10 -10.12 8.81 -0.26
N LEU A 11 -10.80 8.70 -1.41
CA LEU A 11 -10.42 7.75 -2.46
C LEU A 11 -9.03 8.04 -3.06
N ILE A 12 -8.69 9.32 -3.28
CA ILE A 12 -7.34 9.70 -3.75
C ILE A 12 -6.29 9.32 -2.70
N GLY A 13 -6.55 9.58 -1.42
CA GLY A 13 -5.68 9.18 -0.32
C GLY A 13 -5.51 7.67 -0.22
N ALA A 14 -6.60 6.91 -0.35
CA ALA A 14 -6.58 5.46 -0.38
C ALA A 14 -5.72 4.92 -1.55
N GLY A 15 -5.90 5.48 -2.75
CA GLY A 15 -5.07 5.14 -3.92
C GLY A 15 -3.58 5.40 -3.67
N GLN A 16 -3.23 6.57 -3.15
CA GLN A 16 -1.85 6.90 -2.80
C GLN A 16 -1.25 5.95 -1.77
N ILE A 17 -2.00 5.58 -0.73
CA ILE A 17 -1.55 4.62 0.30
C ILE A 17 -1.27 3.26 -0.33
N LEU A 18 -2.19 2.76 -1.16
CA LEU A 18 -2.01 1.45 -1.80
C LEU A 18 -0.81 1.47 -2.75
N THR A 19 -0.73 2.46 -3.65
CA THR A 19 0.37 2.56 -4.62
C THR A 19 1.71 2.71 -3.93
N SER A 20 1.83 3.56 -2.90
CA SER A 20 3.09 3.75 -2.18
C SER A 20 3.55 2.48 -1.47
N MET A 21 2.64 1.72 -0.84
CA MET A 21 3.00 0.45 -0.17
C MET A 21 3.41 -0.64 -1.15
N VAL A 22 2.69 -0.78 -2.27
CA VAL A 22 3.06 -1.73 -3.34
C VAL A 22 4.43 -1.39 -3.91
N VAL A 23 4.62 -0.14 -4.36
CA VAL A 23 5.90 0.30 -4.94
C VAL A 23 7.05 0.12 -3.96
N SER A 24 6.84 0.45 -2.67
CA SER A 24 7.86 0.26 -1.64
C SER A 24 8.21 -1.20 -1.43
N GLY A 25 7.22 -2.10 -1.42
CA GLY A 25 7.44 -3.54 -1.28
C GLY A 25 8.24 -4.14 -2.45
N PHE A 26 7.87 -3.77 -3.68
CA PHE A 26 8.60 -4.18 -4.88
C PHE A 26 10.02 -3.61 -4.92
N LEU A 27 10.18 -2.32 -4.58
CA LEU A 27 11.49 -1.66 -4.59
C LEU A 27 12.42 -2.30 -3.56
N LEU A 28 11.94 -2.50 -2.33
CA LEU A 28 12.72 -3.15 -1.28
C LEU A 28 13.04 -4.60 -1.65
N GLY A 29 12.07 -5.36 -2.16
CA GLY A 29 12.29 -6.73 -2.59
C GLY A 29 13.30 -6.85 -3.71
N TYR A 30 13.27 -5.95 -4.68
CA TYR A 30 14.26 -5.90 -5.76
C TYR A 30 15.68 -5.60 -5.24
N LEU A 31 15.81 -4.63 -4.33
CA LEU A 31 17.11 -4.30 -3.73
C LEU A 31 17.68 -5.48 -2.92
N LEU A 32 16.84 -6.20 -2.17
CA LEU A 32 17.26 -7.41 -1.45
C LEU A 32 17.65 -8.53 -2.41
N ASP A 33 16.86 -8.74 -3.47
CA ASP A 33 17.18 -9.74 -4.48
C ASP A 33 18.51 -9.45 -5.20
N LEU A 34 18.83 -8.17 -5.45
CA LEU A 34 20.14 -7.77 -5.97
C LEU A 34 21.28 -8.00 -4.97
N TYR A 35 21.03 -7.72 -3.68
CA TYR A 35 22.04 -7.86 -2.65
C TYR A 35 22.37 -9.34 -2.34
N PHE A 36 21.35 -10.20 -2.29
CA PHE A 36 21.51 -11.63 -1.99
C PHE A 36 21.62 -12.54 -3.22
N GLY A 37 21.41 -12.00 -4.43
CA GLY A 37 21.44 -12.78 -5.67
C GLY A 37 20.26 -13.77 -5.79
N THR A 38 19.14 -13.50 -5.12
CA THR A 38 17.98 -14.40 -5.01
C THR A 38 16.86 -14.07 -5.99
N GLN A 39 17.13 -13.29 -7.04
CA GLN A 39 16.12 -12.89 -8.03
C GLN A 39 15.34 -14.11 -8.55
N PRO A 40 13.98 -14.13 -8.49
CA PRO A 40 13.05 -13.08 -8.08
C PRO A 40 12.29 -13.37 -6.75
N ILE A 41 12.95 -13.92 -5.72
CA ILE A 41 12.26 -14.38 -4.51
C ILE A 41 11.77 -13.21 -3.64
N PHE A 42 12.66 -12.30 -3.23
CA PHE A 42 12.29 -11.20 -2.32
C PHE A 42 11.37 -10.18 -3.00
N ILE A 43 11.53 -9.93 -4.31
CA ILE A 43 10.62 -9.04 -5.04
C ILE A 43 9.19 -9.57 -5.05
N LEU A 44 8.99 -10.89 -5.18
CA LEU A 44 7.67 -11.50 -5.15
C LEU A 44 7.09 -11.51 -3.73
N ILE A 45 7.89 -11.89 -2.73
CA ILE A 45 7.43 -11.95 -1.34
C ILE A 45 7.12 -10.55 -0.80
N LEU A 46 8.05 -9.61 -0.92
CA LEU A 46 7.88 -8.25 -0.40
C LEU A 46 6.89 -7.43 -1.24
N GLY A 47 6.87 -7.60 -2.55
CA GLY A 47 5.85 -7.01 -3.42
C GLY A 47 4.45 -7.51 -3.06
N GLY A 48 4.29 -8.82 -2.85
CA GLY A 48 3.05 -9.43 -2.39
C GLY A 48 2.62 -8.94 -1.00
N LEU A 49 3.55 -8.86 -0.04
CA LEU A 49 3.27 -8.31 1.29
C LEU A 49 2.90 -6.82 1.24
N GLY A 50 3.57 -6.02 0.39
CA GLY A 50 3.23 -4.62 0.16
C GLY A 50 1.82 -4.45 -0.39
N PHE A 51 1.41 -5.33 -1.31
CA PHE A 51 0.05 -5.36 -1.84
C PHE A 51 -0.99 -5.74 -0.78
N ILE A 52 -0.78 -6.85 -0.07
CA ILE A 52 -1.70 -7.33 0.97
C ILE A 52 -1.82 -6.26 2.09
N GLY A 53 -0.70 -5.72 2.56
CA GLY A 53 -0.67 -4.69 3.59
C GLY A 53 -1.35 -3.39 3.16
N GLY A 54 -1.09 -2.94 1.93
CA GLY A 54 -1.76 -1.78 1.35
C GLY A 54 -3.26 -1.97 1.22
N PHE A 55 -3.69 -3.14 0.74
CA PHE A 55 -5.10 -3.47 0.59
C PHE A 55 -5.83 -3.52 1.93
N LEU A 56 -5.27 -4.20 2.94
CA LEU A 56 -5.85 -4.21 4.30
C LEU A 56 -5.96 -2.81 4.89
N LYS A 57 -4.96 -1.95 4.67
CA LYS A 57 -4.97 -0.57 5.19
C LYS A 57 -6.04 0.27 4.53
N VAL A 58 -6.19 0.19 3.21
CA VAL A 58 -7.25 0.89 2.47
C VAL A 58 -8.63 0.35 2.86
N TYR A 59 -8.79 -0.96 2.97
CA TYR A 59 -10.05 -1.57 3.40
C TYR A 59 -10.49 -1.07 4.77
N ARG A 60 -9.55 -1.01 5.74
CA ARG A 60 -9.81 -0.43 7.06
C ARG A 60 -10.18 1.04 6.98
N LEU A 61 -9.45 1.84 6.20
CA LEU A 61 -9.73 3.27 6.01
C LEU A 61 -11.13 3.52 5.41
N LEU A 62 -11.58 2.68 4.49
CA LEU A 62 -12.88 2.85 3.83
C LEU A 62 -14.06 2.28 4.64
N THR A 63 -13.78 1.38 5.59
CA THR A 63 -14.78 0.72 6.44
C THR A 63 -14.81 1.33 7.85
N ASP A 64 -13.96 2.32 8.13
CA ASP A 64 -13.87 2.94 9.45
C ASP A 64 -15.18 3.69 9.78
N PRO A 65 -15.89 3.34 10.87
CA PRO A 65 -17.17 3.95 11.23
C PRO A 65 -17.07 5.44 11.58
N GLU A 66 -15.87 5.98 11.83
CA GLU A 66 -15.68 7.44 12.00
C GLU A 66 -15.66 8.22 10.68
N LEU A 67 -15.58 7.54 9.53
CA LEU A 67 -15.55 8.14 8.20
C LEU A 67 -16.87 8.03 7.41
N GLN A 68 -17.88 7.36 7.97
CA GLN A 68 -19.24 7.25 7.44
C GLN A 68 -20.21 8.20 8.15
#